data_AF-A0A2T2NEY7-F1
#
_entry.id   AF-A0A2T2NEY7-F1
#
_cell.length_a   1.000
_cell.length_b   1.000
_cell.length_c   1.000
_cell.angle_alpha   90.00
_cell.angle_beta   90.00
_cell.angle_gamma   90.00
#
_symmetry.space_group_name_H-M   'P 1'
#
loop_
_entity.id
_entity.type
_entity.pdbx_description
1 polymer ?
#
loop_
_entity_poly.entity_id
_entity_poly.type
_entity_poly.pdbx_seq_one_letter_code
_entity_poly.pdbx_strand_id
1 'polypeptide(L)'
;MSEPGLDPPPGVTPNFVDPENTVYIASIVTQCLCISTVGVIVALRVYFTAVGYSATALTMNHFGGGLNQWDVPIQNVEPFGITVYTTLVLYGPCAFSIKASILVFLARIFGPNQKARYALYSILACLLAYYVPVLALKACICRPISKFWIPNQPGECFDQRALILADAVISVISDMVIFVAPLPLTCNLHMKKKKRVKVAAVFSVGGLACICSAIRLVDIVKNGTSLNQTLVFMRVNLWGYVDDRLSCIVCANCGIALRRFT
;
A
#
# COMPACT_ATOMS: atom_id res chain seq x y z
N MET A 1 21.12 45.25 10.41
CA MET A 1 21.07 45.68 9.00
C MET A 1 20.98 44.42 8.18
N SER A 2 19.93 44.23 7.38
CA SER A 2 19.80 43.04 6.54
C SER A 2 20.72 43.20 5.34
N GLU A 3 21.79 42.39 5.28
CA GLU A 3 22.67 42.33 4.11
C GLU A 3 22.16 41.27 3.13
N PRO A 4 22.25 41.53 1.81
CA PRO A 4 21.85 40.56 0.80
C PRO A 4 22.82 39.37 0.81
N GLY A 5 22.32 38.16 0.55
CA GLY A 5 23.15 36.96 0.48
C GLY A 5 24.09 36.91 -0.74
N LEU A 6 23.90 37.81 -1.71
CA LEU A 6 24.73 38.00 -2.89
C LEU A 6 24.58 39.46 -3.38
N ASP A 7 25.64 40.06 -3.92
CA ASP A 7 25.58 41.40 -4.49
C ASP A 7 24.62 41.45 -5.69
N PRO A 8 23.73 42.46 -5.74
CA PRO A 8 22.78 42.61 -6.83
C PRO A 8 23.51 43.05 -8.13
N PRO A 9 22.93 42.77 -9.31
CA PRO A 9 23.47 43.26 -10.57
C PRO A 9 23.51 44.80 -10.62
N PRO A 10 24.37 45.39 -11.46
CA PRO A 10 24.58 46.84 -11.52
C PRO A 10 23.25 47.59 -11.71
N GLY A 11 22.94 48.53 -10.81
CA GLY A 11 21.74 49.36 -10.86
C GLY A 11 20.50 48.83 -10.13
N VAL A 12 20.59 47.68 -9.45
CA VAL A 12 19.48 47.12 -8.66
C VAL A 12 19.75 47.27 -7.16
N THR A 13 18.83 47.91 -6.43
CA THR A 13 18.90 48.00 -4.97
C THR A 13 18.14 46.84 -4.31
N PRO A 14 18.73 46.11 -3.34
CA PRO A 14 18.05 45.00 -2.66
C PRO A 14 16.80 45.49 -1.91
N ASN A 15 15.64 44.91 -2.20
CA ASN A 15 14.38 45.22 -1.52
C ASN A 15 14.04 44.12 -0.51
N PHE A 16 14.19 44.43 0.78
CA PHE A 16 13.87 43.50 1.89
C PHE A 16 12.48 43.72 2.49
N VAL A 17 11.78 44.79 2.09
CA VAL A 17 10.48 45.18 2.66
C VAL A 17 9.33 44.52 1.88
N ASP A 18 9.46 44.44 0.54
CA ASP A 18 8.51 43.75 -0.32
C ASP A 18 9.22 43.11 -1.54
N PRO A 19 9.91 41.97 -1.36
CA PRO A 19 10.63 41.29 -2.44
C PRO A 19 9.66 40.74 -3.50
N GLU A 20 10.09 40.71 -4.75
CA GLU A 20 9.31 40.13 -5.84
C GLU A 20 9.19 38.62 -5.68
N ASN A 21 8.05 38.17 -5.15
CA ASN A 21 7.84 36.80 -4.71
C ASN A 21 7.16 35.91 -5.77
N THR A 22 7.01 36.38 -7.02
CA THR A 22 6.23 35.72 -8.07
C THR A 22 6.67 34.26 -8.30
N VAL A 23 7.98 34.01 -8.36
CA VAL A 23 8.55 32.66 -8.54
C VAL A 23 8.42 31.80 -7.28
N TYR A 24 8.57 32.41 -6.09
CA TYR A 24 8.39 31.73 -4.80
C TYR A 24 6.94 31.28 -4.61
N ILE A 25 5.97 32.17 -4.86
CA ILE A 25 4.54 31.89 -4.81
C ILE A 25 4.18 30.86 -5.87
N ALA A 26 4.67 31.01 -7.11
CA ALA A 26 4.44 30.02 -8.17
C ALA A 26 4.99 28.63 -7.81
N SER A 27 6.17 28.53 -7.19
CA SER A 27 6.74 27.26 -6.73
C SER A 27 5.87 26.60 -5.64
N ILE A 28 5.41 27.38 -4.66
CA ILE A 28 4.52 26.88 -3.59
C ILE A 28 3.17 26.45 -4.16
N VAL A 29 2.56 27.28 -4.99
CA VAL A 29 1.26 27.01 -5.62
C VAL A 29 1.35 25.75 -6.50
N THR A 30 2.42 25.60 -7.27
CA THR A 30 2.65 24.40 -8.11
C THR A 30 2.84 23.14 -7.26
N GLN A 31 3.60 23.21 -6.15
CA GLN A 31 3.74 22.08 -5.23
C GLN A 31 2.41 21.72 -4.56
N CYS A 32 1.62 22.70 -4.14
CA CYS A 32 0.29 22.49 -3.55
C CYS A 32 -0.67 21.83 -4.55
N LEU A 33 -0.69 22.30 -5.80
CA LEU A 33 -1.50 21.73 -6.88
C LEU A 33 -1.06 20.29 -7.18
N CYS A 34 0.24 20.02 -7.35
CA CYS A 34 0.75 18.67 -7.58
C CYS A 34 0.43 17.71 -6.42
N ILE A 35 0.57 18.16 -5.17
CA ILE A 35 0.24 17.32 -3.99
C ILE A 35 -1.27 17.02 -3.94
N SER A 36 -2.10 17.99 -4.31
CA SER A 36 -3.55 17.84 -4.34
C SER A 36 -4.01 16.89 -5.46
N THR A 37 -3.52 17.10 -6.69
CA THR A 37 -3.87 16.27 -7.85
C THR A 37 -3.38 14.84 -7.71
N VAL A 38 -2.13 14.64 -7.29
CA VAL A 38 -1.58 13.29 -7.00
C VAL A 38 -2.34 12.64 -5.85
N GLY A 39 -2.70 13.40 -4.82
CA GLY A 39 -3.50 12.90 -3.70
C GLY A 39 -4.88 12.38 -4.13
N VAL A 40 -5.58 13.12 -5.00
CA VAL A 40 -6.88 12.71 -5.55
C VAL A 40 -6.74 11.48 -6.45
N ILE A 41 -5.72 11.44 -7.31
CA ILE A 41 -5.48 10.29 -8.19
C ILE A 41 -5.16 9.04 -7.37
N VAL A 42 -4.31 9.15 -6.34
CA VAL A 42 -4.00 8.03 -5.43
C VAL A 42 -5.24 7.59 -4.66
N ALA A 43 -6.05 8.53 -4.16
CA ALA A 43 -7.29 8.19 -3.44
C ALA A 43 -8.31 7.49 -4.35
N LEU A 44 -8.48 7.96 -5.60
CA LEU A 44 -9.32 7.31 -6.59
C LEU A 44 -8.78 5.93 -6.94
N ARG A 45 -7.46 5.79 -7.15
CA ARG A 45 -6.83 4.49 -7.42
C ARG A 45 -7.06 3.50 -6.28
N VAL A 46 -6.81 3.91 -5.04
CA VAL A 46 -7.08 3.11 -3.83
C VAL A 46 -8.54 2.70 -3.76
N TYR A 47 -9.46 3.64 -4.04
CA TYR A 47 -10.89 3.35 -4.03
C TYR A 47 -11.28 2.32 -5.11
N PHE A 48 -10.85 2.53 -6.36
CA PHE A 48 -11.12 1.61 -7.45
C PHE A 48 -10.54 0.21 -7.20
N THR A 49 -9.31 0.12 -6.69
CA THR A 49 -8.69 -1.17 -6.39
C THR A 49 -9.36 -1.85 -5.19
N ALA A 50 -9.75 -1.11 -4.15
CA ALA A 50 -10.46 -1.67 -3.00
C ALA A 50 -11.88 -2.16 -3.35
N VAL A 51 -12.61 -1.41 -4.18
CA VAL A 51 -13.92 -1.83 -4.71
C VAL A 51 -13.75 -3.04 -5.63
N GLY A 52 -12.76 -2.99 -6.53
CA GLY A 52 -12.44 -4.10 -7.44
C GLY A 52 -12.11 -5.39 -6.69
N TYR A 53 -11.24 -5.31 -5.68
CA TYR A 53 -10.92 -6.44 -4.80
C TYR A 53 -12.19 -6.95 -4.09
N SER A 54 -12.98 -6.07 -3.47
CA SER A 54 -14.25 -6.47 -2.82
C SER A 54 -15.20 -7.19 -3.78
N ALA A 55 -15.30 -6.72 -5.03
CA ALA A 55 -16.10 -7.37 -6.05
C ALA A 55 -15.56 -8.76 -6.42
N THR A 56 -14.24 -8.93 -6.54
CA THR A 56 -13.66 -10.25 -6.83
C THR A 56 -13.90 -11.25 -5.71
N ALA A 57 -13.87 -10.83 -4.44
CA ALA A 57 -14.28 -11.71 -3.34
C ALA A 57 -15.73 -12.16 -3.44
N LEU A 58 -16.66 -11.23 -3.73
CA LEU A 58 -18.08 -11.59 -3.85
C LEU A 58 -18.29 -12.59 -4.99
N THR A 59 -17.64 -12.38 -6.13
CA THR A 59 -17.68 -13.34 -7.25
C THR A 59 -17.03 -14.67 -6.87
N MET A 60 -15.92 -14.65 -6.12
CA MET A 60 -15.22 -15.86 -5.70
C MET A 60 -16.08 -16.71 -4.76
N ASN A 61 -16.86 -16.08 -3.86
CA ASN A 61 -17.86 -16.78 -3.06
C ASN A 61 -18.97 -17.38 -3.93
N HIS A 62 -19.44 -16.65 -4.94
CA HIS A 62 -20.51 -17.11 -5.83
C HIS A 62 -20.12 -18.39 -6.61
N PHE A 63 -18.86 -18.48 -7.05
CA PHE A 63 -18.34 -19.65 -7.78
C PHE A 63 -17.88 -20.81 -6.87
N GLY A 64 -18.25 -20.82 -5.58
CA GLY A 64 -17.95 -21.93 -4.65
C GLY A 64 -16.76 -21.68 -3.73
N GLY A 65 -16.23 -20.46 -3.68
CA GLY A 65 -15.25 -20.06 -2.66
C GLY A 65 -15.82 -20.26 -1.26
N GLY A 66 -15.18 -21.12 -0.47
CA GLY A 66 -15.57 -21.41 0.91
C GLY A 66 -16.18 -22.80 1.09
N LEU A 67 -16.43 -23.52 0.00
CA LEU A 67 -16.78 -24.94 0.00
C LEU A 67 -15.52 -25.82 -0.07
N ASN A 68 -15.64 -27.10 0.30
CA ASN A 68 -14.54 -28.04 0.05
C ASN A 68 -14.34 -28.19 -1.45
N GLN A 69 -13.12 -28.50 -1.88
CA GLN A 69 -12.77 -28.51 -3.30
C GLN A 69 -13.58 -29.55 -4.10
N TRP A 70 -14.00 -30.64 -3.47
CA TRP A 70 -14.82 -31.69 -4.10
C TRP A 70 -16.33 -31.36 -4.15
N ASP A 71 -16.78 -30.33 -3.41
CA ASP A 71 -18.17 -29.88 -3.43
C ASP A 71 -18.41 -28.81 -4.53
N VAL A 72 -17.36 -28.37 -5.23
CA VAL A 72 -17.43 -27.35 -6.28
C VAL A 72 -17.76 -28.00 -7.64
N PRO A 73 -18.85 -27.57 -8.32
CA PRO A 73 -19.19 -28.08 -9.65
C PRO A 73 -18.09 -27.79 -10.68
N ILE A 74 -17.81 -28.72 -11.58
CA ILE A 74 -16.78 -28.59 -12.63
C ILE A 74 -16.98 -27.32 -13.48
N GLN A 75 -18.24 -26.95 -13.74
CA GLN A 75 -18.61 -25.74 -14.49
C GLN A 75 -18.13 -24.45 -13.81
N ASN A 76 -17.96 -24.47 -12.48
CA ASN A 76 -17.54 -23.31 -11.69
C ASN A 76 -16.02 -23.26 -11.47
N VAL A 77 -15.27 -24.31 -11.84
CA VAL A 77 -13.81 -24.38 -11.62
C VAL A 77 -13.06 -23.36 -12.46
N GLU A 78 -13.43 -23.22 -13.74
CA GLU A 78 -12.82 -22.23 -14.64
C GLU A 78 -13.07 -20.78 -14.18
N PRO A 79 -14.32 -20.32 -13.96
CA PRO A 79 -14.57 -18.96 -13.48
C PRO A 79 -13.96 -18.71 -12.09
N PHE A 80 -13.91 -19.74 -11.23
CA PHE A 80 -13.18 -19.66 -9.96
C PHE A 80 -11.68 -19.38 -10.20
N GLY A 81 -11.02 -20.12 -11.10
CA GLY A 81 -9.62 -19.88 -11.47
C GLY A 81 -9.36 -18.47 -11.99
N ILE A 82 -10.26 -17.92 -12.82
CA ILE A 82 -10.17 -16.54 -13.31
C ILE A 82 -10.28 -15.54 -12.14
N THR A 83 -11.21 -15.75 -11.20
CA THR A 83 -11.34 -14.86 -10.03
C THR A 83 -10.11 -14.94 -9.10
N VAL A 84 -9.52 -16.12 -8.93
CA VAL A 84 -8.29 -16.33 -8.16
C VAL A 84 -7.11 -15.58 -8.79
N TYR A 85 -6.92 -15.71 -10.11
CA TYR A 85 -5.91 -14.98 -10.85
C TYR A 85 -6.07 -13.46 -10.72
N THR A 86 -7.30 -12.98 -10.94
CA THR A 86 -7.62 -11.55 -10.86
C THR A 86 -7.33 -11.01 -9.46
N THR A 87 -7.69 -11.77 -8.43
CA THR A 87 -7.43 -11.43 -7.02
C THR A 87 -5.93 -11.37 -6.71
N LEU A 88 -5.15 -12.33 -7.23
CA LEU A 88 -3.69 -12.34 -7.07
C LEU A 88 -3.02 -11.09 -7.67
N VAL A 89 -3.47 -10.67 -8.85
CA VAL A 89 -2.94 -9.49 -9.56
C VAL A 89 -3.40 -8.19 -8.89
N LEU A 90 -4.66 -8.10 -8.44
CA LEU A 90 -5.21 -6.90 -7.79
C LEU A 90 -4.69 -6.69 -6.36
N TYR A 91 -4.40 -7.77 -5.64
CA TYR A 91 -3.93 -7.68 -4.26
C TYR A 91 -2.62 -6.89 -4.12
N GLY A 92 -1.66 -7.08 -5.04
CA GLY A 92 -0.37 -6.40 -5.01
C GLY A 92 -0.48 -4.86 -5.03
N PRO A 93 -1.15 -4.26 -6.04
CA PRO A 93 -1.40 -2.83 -6.11
C PRO A 93 -2.22 -2.29 -4.93
N CYS A 94 -3.20 -3.04 -4.42
CA CYS A 94 -3.96 -2.67 -3.21
C CYS A 94 -3.01 -2.52 -2.01
N ALA A 95 -2.25 -3.56 -1.70
CA ALA A 95 -1.34 -3.59 -0.57
C ALA A 95 -0.27 -2.48 -0.67
N PHE A 96 0.32 -2.29 -1.85
CA PHE A 96 1.28 -1.22 -2.09
C PHE A 96 0.67 0.17 -1.85
N SER A 97 -0.54 0.42 -2.36
CA SER A 97 -1.18 1.73 -2.25
C SER A 97 -1.52 2.11 -0.80
N ILE A 98 -1.89 1.13 0.02
CA ILE A 98 -2.12 1.31 1.46
C ILE A 98 -0.81 1.66 2.17
N LYS A 99 0.24 0.86 1.94
CA LYS A 99 1.58 1.08 2.54
C LYS A 99 2.17 2.44 2.14
N ALA A 100 2.02 2.80 0.86
CA ALA A 100 2.43 4.10 0.35
C ALA A 100 1.67 5.25 1.03
N SER A 101 0.35 5.10 1.24
CA SER A 101 -0.47 6.09 1.93
C SER A 101 -0.01 6.31 3.38
N ILE A 102 0.29 5.23 4.11
CA ILE A 102 0.82 5.30 5.47
C ILE A 102 2.19 5.98 5.51
N LEU A 103 3.12 5.59 4.62
CA LEU A 103 4.46 6.20 4.55
C LEU A 103 4.42 7.69 4.23
N VAL A 104 3.60 8.10 3.26
CA VAL A 104 3.41 9.52 2.92
C VAL A 104 2.79 10.28 4.09
N PHE A 105 1.83 9.67 4.81
CA PHE A 105 1.24 10.25 6.00
C PHE A 105 2.28 10.46 7.12
N LEU A 106 3.11 9.45 7.39
CA LEU A 106 4.22 9.54 8.34
C LEU A 106 5.22 10.63 7.91
N ALA A 107 5.58 10.69 6.63
CA ALA A 107 6.50 11.69 6.10
C ALA A 107 5.97 13.11 6.26
N ARG A 108 4.65 13.32 6.17
CA ARG A 108 4.01 14.62 6.46
C ARG A 108 4.05 14.97 7.95
N ILE A 109 3.78 14.01 8.85
CA ILE A 109 3.84 14.25 10.30
C ILE A 109 5.25 14.66 10.74
N PHE A 110 6.25 13.94 10.24
CA PHE A 110 7.65 14.18 10.56
C PHE A 110 8.31 15.21 9.64
N GLY A 111 7.52 15.98 8.87
CA GLY A 111 7.99 17.03 7.96
C GLY A 111 9.07 17.98 8.51
N PRO A 112 9.07 18.37 9.81
CA PRO A 112 10.14 19.19 10.38
C PRO A 112 11.52 18.52 10.45
N ASN A 113 11.59 17.19 10.45
CA ASN A 113 12.84 16.44 10.52
C ASN A 113 13.21 15.89 9.14
N GLN A 114 14.12 16.57 8.44
CA GLN A 114 14.51 16.22 7.07
C GLN A 114 15.10 14.80 6.96
N LYS A 115 15.91 14.36 7.93
CA LYS A 115 16.49 13.00 7.94
C LYS A 115 15.41 11.92 7.98
N ALA A 116 14.41 12.12 8.84
CA ALA A 116 13.26 11.23 8.97
C ALA A 116 12.47 11.13 7.66
N ARG A 117 12.25 12.29 7.01
CA ARG A 117 11.52 12.38 5.76
C ARG A 117 12.22 11.64 4.62
N TYR A 118 13.55 11.82 4.48
CA TYR A 118 14.32 11.10 3.46
C TYR A 118 14.33 9.58 3.70
N ALA A 119 14.43 9.14 4.96
CA ALA A 119 14.34 7.72 5.30
C ALA A 119 12.96 7.11 4.97
N LEU A 120 11.87 7.84 5.18
CA LEU A 120 10.53 7.36 4.82
C LEU A 120 10.33 7.29 3.29
N TYR A 121 10.88 8.25 2.54
CA TYR A 121 10.85 8.20 1.08
C TYR A 121 11.76 7.12 0.50
N SER A 122 12.90 6.80 1.12
CA SER A 122 13.74 5.70 0.67
C SER A 122 13.03 4.35 0.87
N ILE A 123 12.33 4.14 1.99
CA ILE A 123 11.50 2.96 2.21
C ILE A 123 10.41 2.86 1.13
N LEU A 124 9.74 3.97 0.81
CA LEU A 124 8.73 4.02 -0.25
C LEU A 124 9.31 3.62 -1.62
N ALA A 125 10.49 4.14 -1.98
CA ALA A 125 11.17 3.81 -3.22
C ALA A 125 11.56 2.33 -3.29
N CYS A 126 12.10 1.76 -2.20
CA CYS A 126 12.42 0.34 -2.11
C CYS A 126 11.18 -0.55 -2.27
N LEU A 127 10.05 -0.19 -1.67
CA LEU A 127 8.79 -0.91 -1.85
C LEU A 127 8.33 -0.86 -3.31
N LEU A 128 8.37 0.31 -3.94
CA LEU A 128 7.98 0.45 -5.33
C LEU A 128 8.87 -0.41 -6.25
N ALA A 129 10.18 -0.39 -6.03
CA ALA A 129 11.15 -1.19 -6.78
C ALA A 129 10.91 -2.71 -6.65
N TYR A 130 10.32 -3.16 -5.53
CA TYR A 130 9.96 -4.56 -5.33
C TYR A 130 8.58 -4.91 -5.91
N TYR A 131 7.55 -4.11 -5.65
CA TYR A 131 6.17 -4.42 -6.04
C TYR A 131 5.96 -4.38 -7.57
N VAL A 132 6.67 -3.51 -8.29
CA VAL A 132 6.52 -3.38 -9.76
C VAL A 132 6.96 -4.65 -10.51
N PRO A 133 8.17 -5.21 -10.29
CA PRO A 133 8.58 -6.48 -10.90
C PRO A 133 7.67 -7.65 -10.50
N VAL A 134 7.29 -7.74 -9.22
CA VAL A 134 6.43 -8.83 -8.74
C VAL A 134 5.04 -8.78 -9.37
N LEU A 135 4.49 -7.58 -9.59
CA LEU A 135 3.25 -7.43 -10.33
C LEU A 135 3.38 -7.94 -11.77
N ALA A 136 4.48 -7.63 -12.46
CA ALA A 136 4.75 -8.13 -13.80
C ALA A 136 4.88 -9.65 -13.83
N LEU A 137 5.53 -10.25 -12.83
CA LEU A 137 5.61 -11.71 -12.66
C LEU A 137 4.23 -12.34 -12.42
N LYS A 138 3.41 -11.75 -11.55
CA LYS A 138 2.03 -12.22 -11.29
C LYS A 138 1.15 -12.10 -12.54
N ALA A 139 1.30 -11.03 -13.31
CA ALA A 139 0.56 -10.84 -14.57
C ALA A 139 1.03 -11.81 -15.67
N CYS A 140 2.28 -12.27 -15.63
CA CYS A 140 2.85 -13.24 -16.57
C CYS A 140 3.11 -14.59 -15.92
N ILE A 141 2.27 -15.02 -14.97
CA ILE A 141 2.53 -16.21 -14.15
C ILE A 141 2.54 -17.51 -14.96
N CYS A 142 1.77 -17.56 -16.04
CA CYS A 142 1.71 -18.67 -16.98
C CYS A 142 1.92 -18.16 -18.41
N ARG A 143 2.55 -18.99 -19.25
CA ARG A 143 2.65 -18.78 -20.69
C ARG A 143 2.05 -19.98 -21.43
N PRO A 144 0.86 -19.85 -22.06
CA PRO A 144 -0.05 -18.69 -22.08
C PRO A 144 -0.82 -18.50 -20.76
N ILE A 145 -1.30 -17.28 -20.50
CA ILE A 145 -2.01 -16.91 -19.25
C ILE A 145 -3.25 -17.79 -19.03
N SER A 146 -3.93 -18.20 -20.11
CA SER A 146 -5.12 -19.05 -20.06
C SER A 146 -4.89 -20.43 -19.45
N LYS A 147 -3.64 -20.91 -19.44
CA LYS A 147 -3.26 -22.16 -18.75
C LYS A 147 -3.53 -22.12 -17.24
N PHE A 148 -3.60 -20.92 -16.65
CA PHE A 148 -3.89 -20.77 -15.21
C PHE A 148 -5.27 -21.33 -14.84
N TRP A 149 -6.30 -21.10 -15.66
CA TRP A 149 -7.67 -21.56 -15.40
C TRP A 149 -8.06 -22.77 -16.26
N ILE A 150 -7.33 -23.07 -17.34
CA ILE A 150 -7.53 -24.24 -18.20
C ILE A 150 -6.36 -25.23 -17.99
N PRO A 151 -6.48 -26.23 -17.10
CA PRO A 151 -5.37 -27.11 -16.75
C PRO A 151 -4.88 -27.98 -17.92
N ASN A 152 -5.75 -28.28 -18.90
CA ASN A 152 -5.42 -29.14 -20.05
C ASN A 152 -4.70 -28.41 -21.19
N GLN A 153 -4.43 -27.10 -21.06
CA GLN A 153 -3.78 -26.33 -22.12
C GLN A 153 -2.24 -26.52 -22.10
N PRO A 154 -1.57 -26.71 -23.26
CA PRO A 154 -0.12 -26.76 -23.33
C PRO A 154 0.51 -25.42 -22.91
N GLY A 155 1.65 -25.47 -22.23
CA GLY A 155 2.37 -24.30 -21.73
C GLY A 155 3.08 -24.57 -20.41
N GLU A 156 3.72 -23.55 -19.86
CA GLU A 156 4.44 -23.61 -18.58
C GLU A 156 3.96 -22.49 -17.65
N CYS A 157 3.95 -22.78 -16.36
CA CYS A 157 3.62 -21.83 -15.30
C CYS A 157 4.76 -21.77 -14.29
N PHE A 158 5.00 -20.58 -13.75
CA PHE A 158 5.85 -20.43 -12.57
C PHE A 158 5.22 -21.10 -11.35
N ASP A 159 6.04 -21.41 -10.35
CA ASP A 159 5.55 -21.95 -9.08
C ASP A 159 4.71 -20.90 -8.35
N GLN A 160 3.39 -21.06 -8.47
CA GLN A 160 2.39 -20.21 -7.81
C GLN A 160 2.58 -20.18 -6.30
N ARG A 161 2.92 -21.31 -5.68
CA ARG A 161 3.06 -21.40 -4.22
C ARG A 161 4.28 -20.62 -3.77
N ALA A 162 5.40 -20.78 -4.47
CA ALA A 162 6.61 -20.03 -4.18
C ALA A 162 6.37 -18.51 -4.31
N LEU A 163 5.67 -18.08 -5.36
CA LEU A 163 5.31 -16.67 -5.56
C LEU A 163 4.39 -16.12 -4.47
N ILE A 164 3.33 -16.85 -4.11
CA ILE A 164 2.39 -16.45 -3.05
C ILE A 164 3.08 -16.39 -1.69
N LEU A 165 3.95 -17.36 -1.40
CA LEU A 165 4.72 -17.40 -0.15
C LEU A 165 5.71 -16.24 -0.06
N ALA A 166 6.46 -15.97 -1.13
CA ALA A 166 7.40 -14.85 -1.19
C ALA A 166 6.69 -13.50 -0.99
N ASP A 167 5.54 -13.32 -1.64
CA ASP A 167 4.71 -12.13 -1.50
C ASP A 167 4.17 -11.96 -0.07
N ALA A 168 3.75 -13.05 0.57
CA ALA A 168 3.31 -13.03 1.96
C ALA A 168 4.44 -12.68 2.94
N VAL A 169 5.63 -13.27 2.78
CA VAL A 169 6.81 -12.96 3.59
C VAL A 169 7.18 -11.49 3.45
N ILE A 170 7.21 -10.97 2.21
CA ILE A 170 7.62 -9.59 1.97
C ILE A 170 6.54 -8.60 2.43
N SER A 171 5.27 -8.99 2.39
CA SER A 171 4.21 -8.23 3.04
C SER A 171 4.47 -8.08 4.55
N VAL A 172 4.75 -9.17 5.26
CA VAL A 172 5.05 -9.13 6.70
C VAL A 172 6.28 -8.27 7.00
N ILE A 173 7.37 -8.44 6.23
CA ILE A 173 8.61 -7.66 6.41
C ILE A 173 8.33 -6.17 6.22
N SER A 174 7.63 -5.81 5.14
CA SER A 174 7.30 -4.41 4.88
C SER A 174 6.38 -3.80 5.94
N ASP A 175 5.43 -4.56 6.48
CA ASP A 175 4.57 -4.09 7.58
C ASP A 175 5.39 -3.82 8.84
N MET A 176 6.34 -4.71 9.17
CA MET A 176 7.26 -4.53 10.29
C MET A 176 8.16 -3.30 10.11
N VAL A 177 8.70 -3.09 8.91
CA VAL A 177 9.53 -1.92 8.61
C VAL A 177 8.73 -0.63 8.79
N ILE A 178 7.51 -0.58 8.28
CA ILE A 178 6.63 0.59 8.42
C ILE A 178 6.24 0.82 9.88
N PHE A 179 6.00 -0.25 10.64
CA PHE A 179 5.68 -0.18 12.07
C PHE A 179 6.87 0.33 12.90
N VAL A 180 8.09 -0.13 12.61
CA VAL A 180 9.29 0.26 13.37
C VAL A 180 9.81 1.64 12.97
N ALA A 181 9.65 2.05 11.71
CA ALA A 181 10.17 3.32 11.19
C ALA A 181 9.85 4.56 12.06
N PRO A 182 8.62 4.75 12.60
CA PRO A 182 8.32 5.87 13.48
C PRO A 182 8.82 5.75 14.93
N LEU A 183 9.24 4.58 15.42
CA LEU A 183 9.58 4.39 16.85
C LEU A 183 10.77 5.26 17.30
N PRO A 184 11.93 5.25 16.61
CA PRO A 184 13.09 6.04 17.00
C PRO A 184 12.80 7.55 16.96
N LEU A 185 11.90 7.96 16.06
CA LEU A 185 11.47 9.34 15.88
C LEU A 185 10.54 9.81 16.99
N THR A 186 9.71 8.93 17.53
CA THR A 186 8.82 9.25 18.64
C THR A 186 9.50 9.31 20.00
N CYS A 187 10.53 8.49 20.23
CA CYS A 187 11.26 8.48 21.49
C CYS A 187 12.08 9.76 21.74
N ASN A 188 12.49 10.46 20.67
CA ASN A 188 13.36 11.63 20.76
C ASN A 188 12.64 12.99 20.68
N LEU A 189 11.30 13.02 20.57
CA LEU A 189 10.59 14.26 20.24
C LEU A 189 9.48 14.58 21.25
N HIS A 190 9.64 15.67 22.00
CA HIS A 190 8.65 16.26 22.91
C HIS A 190 7.42 16.79 22.14
N MET A 191 6.57 15.88 21.66
CA MET A 191 5.40 16.21 20.85
C MET A 191 4.23 16.71 21.71
N LYS A 192 3.54 17.76 21.24
CA LYS A 192 2.25 18.20 21.80
C LYS A 192 1.24 17.04 21.81
N LYS A 193 0.42 16.91 22.86
CA LYS A 193 -0.53 15.79 23.10
C LYS A 193 -1.36 15.39 21.87
N LYS A 194 -1.78 16.36 21.03
CA LYS A 194 -2.52 16.12 19.77
C LYS A 194 -1.75 15.30 18.73
N LYS A 195 -0.43 15.52 18.56
CA LYS A 195 0.39 14.73 17.63
C LYS A 195 0.64 13.32 18.18
N ARG A 196 0.79 13.19 19.50
CA ARG A 196 0.98 11.91 20.18
C ARG A 196 -0.19 10.95 19.96
N VAL A 197 -1.43 11.44 20.04
CA VAL A 197 -2.64 10.61 19.78
C VAL A 197 -2.69 10.12 18.32
N LYS A 198 -2.41 10.99 17.34
CA LYS A 198 -2.40 10.60 15.92
C LYS A 198 -1.35 9.53 15.63
N VAL A 199 -0.17 9.69 16.21
CA VAL A 199 0.92 8.72 16.06
C VAL A 199 0.57 7.40 16.74
N ALA A 200 0.04 7.43 17.97
CA ALA A 200 -0.43 6.23 18.66
C ALA A 200 -1.49 5.46 17.87
N ALA A 201 -2.44 6.15 17.24
CA ALA A 201 -3.46 5.51 16.40
C ALA A 201 -2.87 4.79 15.19
N VAL A 202 -1.89 5.39 14.49
CA VAL A 202 -1.20 4.74 13.36
C VAL A 202 -0.37 3.55 13.84
N PHE A 203 0.27 3.65 15.01
CA PHE A 203 1.01 2.55 15.62
C PHE A 203 0.12 1.35 15.95
N SER A 204 -1.03 1.57 16.59
CA SER A 204 -1.96 0.48 16.91
C SER A 204 -2.40 -0.27 15.65
N VAL A 205 -2.63 0.45 14.56
CA VAL A 205 -3.08 -0.11 13.29
C VAL A 205 -1.96 -0.86 12.59
N GLY A 206 -0.75 -0.30 12.56
CA GLY A 206 0.43 -1.00 12.04
C GLY A 206 0.72 -2.29 12.80
N GLY A 207 0.50 -2.31 14.13
CA GLY A 207 0.63 -3.52 14.94
C GLY A 207 -0.44 -4.58 14.62
N LEU A 208 -1.69 -4.18 14.45
CA LEU A 208 -2.76 -5.08 14.03
C LEU A 208 -2.55 -5.63 12.62
N ALA A 209 -2.09 -4.80 11.69
CA ALA A 209 -1.73 -5.19 10.33
C ALA A 209 -0.62 -6.26 10.33
N CYS A 210 0.44 -6.01 11.11
CA CYS A 210 1.52 -6.96 11.33
C CYS A 210 1.03 -8.33 11.82
N ILE A 211 0.10 -8.36 12.79
CA ILE A 211 -0.48 -9.61 13.32
C ILE A 211 -1.30 -10.32 12.24
N CYS A 212 -2.15 -9.60 11.50
CA CYS A 212 -2.97 -10.17 10.43
C CYS A 212 -2.10 -10.77 9.31
N SER A 213 -1.08 -10.04 8.87
CA SER A 213 -0.11 -10.53 7.88
C SER A 213 0.66 -11.76 8.37
N ALA A 214 1.02 -11.82 9.65
CA ALA A 214 1.68 -13.00 10.24
C ALA A 214 0.75 -14.23 10.27
N ILE A 215 -0.51 -14.06 10.68
CA ILE A 215 -1.50 -15.15 10.66
C ILE A 215 -1.69 -15.67 9.23
N ARG A 216 -1.80 -14.75 8.26
CA ARG A 216 -1.90 -15.11 6.84
C ARG A 216 -0.71 -15.94 6.36
N LEU A 217 0.52 -15.54 6.72
CA LEU A 217 1.73 -16.28 6.38
C LEU A 217 1.71 -17.70 6.99
N VAL A 218 1.31 -17.82 8.26
CA VAL A 218 1.19 -19.12 8.94
C VAL A 218 0.17 -20.02 8.25
N ASP A 219 -0.99 -19.48 7.84
CA ASP A 219 -2.00 -20.22 7.09
C ASP A 219 -1.46 -20.71 5.74
N ILE A 220 -0.70 -19.90 5.01
CA ILE A 220 -0.08 -20.29 3.73
C ILE A 220 0.95 -21.42 3.94
N VAL A 221 1.81 -21.29 4.95
CA VAL A 221 2.87 -22.28 5.24
C VAL A 221 2.27 -23.61 5.69
N LYS A 222 1.27 -23.58 6.58
CA LYS A 222 0.68 -24.82 7.13
C LYS A 222 -0.29 -25.49 6.17
N ASN A 223 -1.09 -24.72 5.44
CA ASN A 223 -2.20 -25.27 4.66
C ASN A 223 -1.97 -25.21 3.14
N GLY A 224 -0.86 -24.64 2.66
CA GLY A 224 -0.56 -24.50 1.23
C GLY A 224 -0.47 -25.83 0.46
N THR A 225 -0.16 -26.94 1.15
CA THR A 225 -0.10 -28.30 0.58
C THR A 225 -1.39 -29.10 0.72
N SER A 226 -2.42 -28.57 1.40
CA SER A 226 -3.66 -29.30 1.64
C SER A 226 -4.44 -29.57 0.35
N LEU A 227 -5.24 -30.65 0.33
CA LEU A 227 -6.07 -31.02 -0.82
C LEU A 227 -7.21 -30.01 -1.09
N ASN A 228 -7.57 -29.20 -0.10
CA ASN A 228 -8.63 -28.20 -0.15
C ASN A 228 -8.09 -26.79 -0.41
N GLN A 229 -7.63 -26.54 -1.64
CA GLN A 229 -7.05 -25.25 -2.00
C GLN A 229 -8.08 -24.11 -1.91
N THR A 230 -9.35 -24.38 -2.23
CA THR A 230 -10.46 -23.42 -2.16
C THR A 230 -10.63 -22.80 -0.76
N LEU A 231 -10.63 -23.62 0.29
CA LEU A 231 -10.79 -23.16 1.67
C LEU A 231 -9.60 -22.36 2.17
N VAL A 232 -8.39 -22.83 1.86
CA VAL A 232 -7.15 -22.15 2.25
C VAL A 232 -7.06 -20.80 1.57
N PHE A 233 -7.35 -20.74 0.27
CA PHE A 233 -7.33 -19.49 -0.48
C PHE A 233 -8.35 -18.50 0.08
N MET A 234 -9.56 -18.93 0.40
CA MET A 234 -10.57 -18.06 1.01
C MET A 234 -10.15 -17.53 2.38
N ARG A 235 -9.56 -18.37 3.24
CA ARG A 235 -9.07 -17.94 4.56
C ARG A 235 -7.94 -16.91 4.42
N VAL A 236 -7.00 -17.15 3.51
CA VAL A 236 -5.89 -16.22 3.21
C VAL A 236 -6.43 -14.88 2.71
N ASN A 237 -7.42 -14.90 1.82
CA ASN A 237 -8.07 -13.68 1.33
C ASN A 237 -8.78 -12.93 2.45
N LEU A 238 -9.50 -13.63 3.32
CA LEU A 238 -10.23 -13.03 4.44
C LEU A 238 -9.30 -12.21 5.34
N TRP A 239 -8.14 -12.77 5.71
CA TRP A 239 -7.14 -12.04 6.49
C TRP A 239 -6.58 -10.82 5.75
N GLY A 240 -6.38 -10.94 4.43
CA GLY A 240 -6.01 -9.80 3.58
C GLY A 240 -7.09 -8.69 3.57
N TYR A 241 -8.36 -9.05 3.49
CA TYR A 241 -9.47 -8.07 3.56
C TYR A 241 -9.51 -7.32 4.88
N VAL A 242 -9.35 -8.04 5.98
CA VAL A 242 -9.39 -7.44 7.32
C VAL A 242 -8.26 -6.42 7.45
N ASP A 243 -7.05 -6.81 7.05
CA ASP A 243 -5.87 -5.93 7.11
C ASP A 243 -6.04 -4.67 6.23
N ASP A 244 -6.39 -4.86 4.95
CA ASP A 244 -6.53 -3.76 4.00
C ASP A 244 -7.62 -2.75 4.41
N ARG A 245 -8.77 -3.25 4.90
CA ARG A 245 -9.89 -2.40 5.34
C ARG A 245 -9.56 -1.63 6.61
N LEU A 246 -8.92 -2.27 7.60
CA LEU A 246 -8.55 -1.62 8.86
C LEU A 246 -7.60 -0.44 8.58
N SER A 247 -6.61 -0.68 7.73
CA SER A 247 -5.62 0.32 7.32
C SER A 247 -6.24 1.48 6.53
N CYS A 248 -7.21 1.21 5.65
CA CYS A 248 -7.91 2.25 4.89
C CYS A 248 -8.79 3.17 5.76
N ILE A 249 -9.57 2.61 6.70
CA ILE A 249 -10.44 3.37 7.60
C ILE A 249 -9.63 4.39 8.39
N VAL A 250 -8.46 4.00 8.86
CA VAL A 250 -7.57 4.86 9.65
C VAL A 250 -6.96 5.95 8.78
N CYS A 251 -6.50 5.63 7.56
CA CYS A 251 -5.99 6.63 6.62
C CYS A 251 -7.04 7.69 6.27
N ALA A 252 -8.29 7.29 6.00
CA ALA A 252 -9.40 8.20 5.71
C ALA A 252 -9.71 9.13 6.90
N ASN A 253 -9.86 8.56 8.10
CA ASN A 253 -10.15 9.33 9.31
C ASN A 253 -9.00 10.27 9.71
N CYS A 254 -7.75 9.85 9.50
CA CYS A 254 -6.59 10.68 9.83
C CYS A 254 -6.37 11.83 8.82
N GLY A 255 -6.72 11.60 7.54
CA GLY A 255 -6.76 12.64 6.50
C GLY A 255 -7.84 13.70 6.75
N ILE A 256 -9.05 13.27 7.17
CA ILE A 256 -10.15 14.19 7.54
C ILE A 256 -9.76 15.00 8.80
N ALA A 257 -9.10 14.37 9.77
CA ALA A 257 -8.60 15.05 10.97
C ALA A 257 -7.41 16.00 10.73
N LEU A 258 -6.83 16.02 9.52
CA LEU A 258 -5.83 17.02 9.10
C LEU A 258 -6.49 18.27 8.53
N ARG A 259 -7.53 18.11 7.68
CA ARG A 259 -8.28 19.24 7.11
C ARG A 259 -8.99 20.11 8.15
N ARG A 260 -9.30 19.55 9.33
CA ARG A 260 -9.97 20.28 10.41
C ARG A 260 -9.05 21.15 11.28
N PHE A 261 -7.74 21.17 11.01
CA PHE A 261 -6.75 21.85 11.85
C PHE A 261 -5.65 22.63 11.09
N THR A 262 -5.69 22.64 9.76
CA THR A 262 -5.05 23.66 8.90
C THR A 262 -6.08 24.71 8.56
#